data_AF-A0A966JY76-F1
#
_entry.id   AF-A0A966JY76-F1
#
_cell.length_a   1.000
_cell.length_b   1.000
_cell.length_c   1.000
_cell.angle_alpha   90.00
_cell.angle_beta   90.00
_cell.angle_gamma   90.00
#
_symmetry.space_group_name_H-M   'P 1'
#
loop_
_entity.id
_entity.type
_entity.pdbx_description
1 polymer ?
#
loop_
_entity_poly.entity_id
_entity_poly.type
_entity_poly.pdbx_seq_one_letter_code
_entity_poly.pdbx_strand_id
1 'polypeptide(L)'
;MTTPAAGLGWFEAIDAATGAGQIFELVDADIRGIKTQVFKNAPANLAQVFAMARNHGDKPFLVYEDETLTFTQAMDRVDALAHTLATRYGVQKGDRVAVAMRNYPEWCLSFAAILSVGGISVSMNSWWKQEEMDYALRDCGAKVLICDDERYVTAKATCDALGIKVLLVRSKQATGGI
;
A
#
# COMPACT_ATOMS: atom_id res chain seq x y z
N MET A 1 44.51 -11.25 13.27
CA MET A 1 44.29 -10.44 12.05
C MET A 1 43.30 -11.20 11.19
N THR A 2 42.05 -10.74 11.13
CA THR A 2 41.04 -11.26 10.22
C THR A 2 41.35 -10.75 8.81
N THR A 3 41.68 -11.65 7.89
CA THR A 3 41.78 -11.35 6.47
C THR A 3 40.47 -10.69 6.02
N PRO A 4 40.48 -9.54 5.33
CA PRO A 4 39.25 -9.01 4.75
C PRO A 4 38.70 -10.05 3.78
N ALA A 5 37.40 -10.35 3.87
CA ALA A 5 36.74 -11.16 2.86
C ALA A 5 36.95 -10.49 1.50
N ALA A 6 37.46 -11.24 0.52
CA ALA A 6 37.59 -10.76 -0.85
C ALA A 6 36.21 -10.27 -1.32
N GLY A 7 36.14 -9.07 -1.90
CA GLY A 7 34.89 -8.54 -2.42
C GLY A 7 34.37 -9.41 -3.55
N LEU A 8 33.05 -9.62 -3.60
CA LEU A 8 32.39 -10.30 -4.72
C LEU A 8 32.27 -9.36 -5.91
N GLY A 9 32.43 -9.89 -7.12
CA GLY A 9 31.99 -9.20 -8.33
C GLY A 9 30.48 -9.01 -8.34
N TRP A 10 29.98 -8.02 -9.10
CA TRP A 10 28.55 -7.71 -9.17
C TRP A 10 27.67 -8.92 -9.52
N PHE A 11 28.05 -9.70 -10.54
CA PHE A 11 27.31 -10.89 -10.95
C PHE A 11 27.45 -12.04 -9.95
N GLU A 12 28.63 -12.22 -9.35
CA GLU A 12 28.82 -13.23 -8.30
C GLU A 12 27.94 -12.94 -7.07
N ALA A 13 27.73 -11.66 -6.73
CA ALA A 13 26.83 -11.26 -5.66
C ALA A 13 25.36 -11.57 -6.00
N ILE A 14 24.95 -11.37 -7.26
CA ILE A 14 23.60 -11.74 -7.72
C ILE A 14 23.41 -13.26 -7.67
N ASP A 15 24.36 -14.02 -8.21
CA ASP A 15 24.30 -15.49 -8.23
C ASP A 15 24.29 -16.05 -6.81
N ALA A 16 25.09 -15.48 -5.91
CA ALA A 16 25.10 -15.86 -4.50
C ALA A 16 23.76 -15.61 -3.79
N ALA A 17 22.99 -14.60 -4.19
CA ALA A 17 21.69 -14.30 -3.62
C ALA A 17 20.53 -15.07 -4.30
N THR A 18 20.70 -15.50 -5.55
CA THR A 18 19.65 -16.09 -6.39
C THR A 18 19.81 -17.59 -6.68
N GLY A 19 20.89 -18.20 -6.21
CA GLY A 19 21.14 -19.64 -6.32
C GLY A 19 20.18 -20.51 -5.50
N ALA A 20 20.26 -21.82 -5.74
CA ALA A 20 19.44 -22.81 -5.04
C ALA A 20 19.58 -22.73 -3.51
N GLY A 21 18.45 -22.74 -2.79
CA GLY A 21 18.41 -22.65 -1.34
C GLY A 21 18.51 -21.24 -0.75
N GLN A 22 18.66 -20.21 -1.59
CA GLN A 22 18.70 -18.82 -1.15
C GLN A 22 17.30 -18.18 -1.07
N ILE A 23 17.19 -17.06 -0.36
CA ILE A 23 15.91 -16.35 -0.18
C ILE A 23 15.34 -15.83 -1.51
N PHE A 24 16.20 -15.54 -2.49
CA PHE A 24 15.83 -15.12 -3.84
C PHE A 24 16.10 -16.21 -4.89
N GLU A 25 16.06 -17.50 -4.50
CA GLU A 25 16.21 -18.63 -5.44
C GLU A 25 15.32 -18.44 -6.68
N LEU A 26 15.92 -18.48 -7.86
CA LEU A 26 15.21 -18.34 -9.13
C LEU A 26 14.80 -19.69 -9.71
N VAL A 27 13.56 -19.76 -10.20
CA VAL A 27 13.01 -20.90 -10.94
C VAL A 27 12.31 -20.42 -12.21
N ASP A 28 12.28 -21.27 -13.23
CA ASP A 28 11.50 -21.00 -14.44
C ASP A 28 10.01 -21.22 -14.16
N ALA A 29 9.18 -20.26 -14.57
CA ALA A 29 7.73 -20.37 -14.54
C ALA A 29 7.12 -19.90 -15.87
N ASP A 30 5.96 -20.46 -16.22
CA ASP A 30 5.13 -19.93 -17.31
C ASP A 30 4.20 -18.85 -16.74
N ILE A 31 4.37 -17.61 -17.21
CA ILE A 31 3.52 -16.48 -16.84
C ILE A 31 2.79 -16.02 -18.10
N ARG A 32 1.54 -16.43 -18.24
CA ARG A 32 0.68 -16.08 -19.39
C ARG A 32 1.29 -16.50 -20.74
N GLY A 33 1.90 -17.69 -20.80
CA GLY A 33 2.54 -18.23 -22.00
C GLY A 33 3.98 -17.75 -22.23
N ILE A 34 4.53 -16.95 -21.31
CA ILE A 34 5.90 -16.44 -21.38
C ILE A 34 6.74 -17.13 -20.31
N LYS A 35 7.76 -17.87 -20.74
CA LYS A 35 8.77 -18.41 -19.81
C LYS A 35 9.53 -17.26 -19.15
N THR A 36 9.44 -17.20 -17.84
CA THR A 36 9.98 -16.12 -17.01
C THR A 36 10.68 -16.71 -15.80
N GLN A 37 11.84 -16.16 -15.43
CA GLN A 37 12.46 -16.48 -14.15
C GLN A 37 11.75 -15.74 -13.02
N VAL A 38 11.33 -16.47 -12.00
CA VAL A 38 10.63 -15.94 -10.82
C VAL A 38 11.32 -16.38 -9.54
N PHE A 39 11.14 -15.61 -8.47
CA PHE A 39 11.59 -16.05 -7.15
C PHE A 39 10.69 -17.18 -6.65
N LYS A 40 11.30 -18.35 -6.40
CA LYS A 40 10.62 -19.56 -5.91
C LYS A 40 9.80 -19.32 -4.64
N ASN A 41 10.33 -18.48 -3.75
CA ASN A 41 9.75 -18.21 -2.44
C ASN A 41 8.97 -16.88 -2.39
N ALA A 42 8.64 -16.30 -3.54
CA ALA A 42 7.84 -15.07 -3.58
C ALA A 42 6.46 -15.30 -2.97
N PRO A 43 5.96 -14.37 -2.13
CA PRO A 43 4.58 -14.39 -1.69
C PRO A 43 3.61 -14.31 -2.87
N ALA A 44 2.45 -14.94 -2.76
CA ALA A 44 1.49 -15.07 -3.85
C ALA A 44 0.82 -13.74 -4.25
N ASN A 45 0.85 -12.74 -3.36
CA ASN A 45 0.32 -11.41 -3.60
C ASN A 45 0.91 -10.39 -2.62
N LEU A 46 0.68 -9.11 -2.91
CA LEU A 46 1.23 -8.01 -2.14
C LEU A 46 0.67 -7.93 -0.71
N ALA A 47 -0.55 -8.42 -0.45
CA ALA A 47 -1.08 -8.49 0.91
C ALA A 47 -0.26 -9.44 1.80
N GLN A 48 0.24 -10.55 1.25
CA GLN A 48 1.15 -11.44 1.97
C GLN A 48 2.52 -10.79 2.23
N VAL A 49 3.03 -9.96 1.32
CA VAL A 49 4.25 -9.19 1.55
C VAL A 49 4.07 -8.25 2.76
N PHE A 50 2.96 -7.50 2.82
CA PHE A 50 2.66 -6.67 3.99
C PHE A 50 2.41 -7.48 5.25
N ALA A 51 1.85 -8.69 5.17
CA ALA A 51 1.66 -9.54 6.35
C ALA A 51 3.00 -9.94 7.01
N MET A 52 4.09 -10.05 6.24
CA MET A 52 5.44 -10.34 6.78
C MET A 52 5.98 -9.21 7.67
N ALA A 53 5.44 -7.99 7.56
CA ALA A 53 5.74 -6.86 8.44
C ALA A 53 5.58 -7.23 9.92
N ARG A 54 4.60 -8.11 10.24
CA ARG A 54 4.31 -8.57 11.60
C ARG A 54 5.46 -9.31 12.28
N ASN A 55 6.43 -9.81 11.51
CA ASN A 55 7.57 -10.55 12.04
C ASN A 55 8.69 -9.66 12.60
N HIS A 56 8.51 -8.33 12.62
CA HIS A 56 9.55 -7.37 12.98
C HIS A 56 9.35 -6.69 14.33
N GLY A 57 8.19 -6.88 14.97
CA GLY A 57 7.88 -6.39 16.32
C GLY A 57 8.06 -4.87 16.46
N ASP A 58 8.75 -4.45 17.52
CA ASP A 58 8.87 -3.03 17.86
C ASP A 58 10.00 -2.29 17.12
N LYS A 59 10.55 -2.88 16.06
CA LYS A 59 11.51 -2.18 15.19
C LYS A 59 10.84 -0.97 14.52
N PRO A 60 11.56 0.15 14.31
CA PRO A 60 11.06 1.27 13.53
C PRO A 60 10.68 0.84 12.10
N PHE A 61 9.54 1.33 11.61
CA PHE A 61 9.03 1.03 10.27
C PHE A 61 8.75 2.29 9.44
N LEU A 62 7.83 3.14 9.89
CA LEU A 62 7.51 4.40 9.21
C LEU A 62 8.02 5.57 10.05
N VAL A 63 8.87 6.39 9.46
CA VAL A 63 9.41 7.61 10.08
C VAL A 63 8.93 8.80 9.26
N TYR A 64 8.25 9.73 9.91
CA TYR A 64 7.73 10.94 9.31
C TYR A 64 7.91 12.10 10.29
N GLU A 65 8.75 13.07 9.94
CA GLU A 65 9.09 14.19 10.84
C GLU A 65 9.53 13.67 12.23
N ASP A 66 8.81 14.01 13.29
CA ASP A 66 9.02 13.56 14.67
C ASP A 66 8.21 12.31 15.06
N GLU A 67 7.38 11.78 14.15
CA GLU A 67 6.63 10.54 14.33
C GLU A 67 7.45 9.32 13.87
N THR A 68 7.52 8.29 14.71
CA THR A 68 8.02 6.96 14.33
C THR A 68 7.01 5.90 14.73
N LEU A 69 6.58 5.11 13.77
CA LEU A 69 5.75 3.92 14.00
C LEU A 69 6.63 2.68 13.97
N THR A 70 6.43 1.82 14.95
CA THR A 70 6.96 0.45 14.89
C THR A 70 6.17 -0.40 13.91
N PHE A 71 6.73 -1.55 13.50
CA PHE A 71 5.99 -2.53 12.69
C PHE A 71 4.70 -2.97 13.39
N THR A 72 4.73 -3.26 14.70
CA THR A 72 3.53 -3.59 15.49
C THR A 72 2.46 -2.50 15.36
N GLN A 73 2.82 -1.24 15.66
CA GLN A 73 1.87 -0.12 15.63
C GLN A 73 1.31 0.16 14.24
N ALA A 74 2.14 0.05 13.21
CA ALA A 74 1.69 0.21 11.83
C ALA A 74 0.68 -0.88 11.46
N MET A 75 0.95 -2.14 11.81
CA MET A 75 0.06 -3.25 11.49
C MET A 75 -1.25 -3.21 12.28
N ASP A 76 -1.23 -2.74 13.54
CA ASP A 76 -2.45 -2.51 14.31
C ASP A 76 -3.35 -1.44 13.64
N ARG A 77 -2.74 -0.36 13.14
CA ARG A 77 -3.46 0.69 12.38
C ARG A 77 -3.99 0.15 11.04
N VAL A 78 -3.23 -0.70 10.35
CA VAL A 78 -3.67 -1.37 9.11
C VAL A 78 -4.88 -2.25 9.38
N ASP A 79 -4.87 -3.04 10.46
CA ASP A 79 -5.98 -3.93 10.81
C ASP A 79 -7.25 -3.16 11.20
N ALA A 80 -7.11 -2.09 11.97
CA ALA A 80 -8.22 -1.22 12.33
C ALA A 80 -8.85 -0.55 11.09
N LEU A 81 -8.02 -0.06 10.17
CA LEU A 81 -8.50 0.54 8.93
C LEU A 81 -9.15 -0.51 8.01
N ALA A 82 -8.52 -1.68 7.85
CA ALA A 82 -9.08 -2.79 7.06
C ALA A 82 -10.45 -3.22 7.59
N HIS A 83 -10.59 -3.37 8.91
CA HIS A 83 -11.87 -3.66 9.55
C HIS A 83 -12.92 -2.58 9.26
N THR A 84 -12.52 -1.30 9.34
CA THR A 84 -13.41 -0.16 9.07
C THR A 84 -13.85 -0.14 7.59
N LEU A 85 -12.92 -0.35 6.66
CA LEU A 85 -13.21 -0.44 5.23
C LEU A 85 -14.23 -1.55 4.94
N ALA A 86 -14.04 -2.73 5.52
CA ALA A 86 -14.94 -3.87 5.33
C ALA A 86 -16.31 -3.65 5.97
N THR A 87 -16.38 -3.19 7.21
CA THR A 87 -17.62 -3.18 8.00
C THR A 87 -18.44 -1.89 7.87
N ARG A 88 -17.79 -0.72 7.79
CA ARG A 88 -18.47 0.59 7.73
C ARG A 88 -18.63 1.07 6.30
N TYR A 89 -17.59 0.90 5.50
CA TYR A 89 -17.63 1.32 4.10
C TYR A 89 -18.15 0.23 3.17
N GLY A 90 -18.13 -1.03 3.61
CA GLY A 90 -18.63 -2.18 2.86
C GLY A 90 -17.69 -2.62 1.74
N VAL A 91 -16.40 -2.29 1.81
CA VAL A 91 -15.39 -2.68 0.80
C VAL A 91 -15.26 -4.20 0.77
N GLN A 92 -15.36 -4.78 -0.42
CA GLN A 92 -15.21 -6.21 -0.66
C GLN A 92 -14.04 -6.50 -1.63
N LYS A 93 -13.69 -7.78 -1.78
CA LYS A 93 -12.67 -8.19 -2.74
C LYS A 93 -13.00 -7.67 -4.13
N GLY A 94 -12.02 -7.01 -4.74
CA GLY A 94 -12.15 -6.38 -6.04
C GLY A 94 -12.63 -4.94 -5.97
N ASP A 95 -13.23 -4.44 -4.89
CA ASP A 95 -13.62 -3.03 -4.75
C ASP A 95 -12.43 -2.08 -4.82
N ARG A 96 -12.64 -0.92 -5.44
CA ARG A 96 -11.61 0.10 -5.61
C ARG A 96 -11.71 1.14 -4.50
N VAL A 97 -10.58 1.46 -3.91
CA VAL A 97 -10.44 2.52 -2.89
C VAL A 97 -9.37 3.50 -3.38
N ALA A 98 -9.79 4.73 -3.65
CA ALA A 98 -8.89 5.80 -4.04
C ALA A 98 -8.14 6.34 -2.83
N VAL A 99 -6.87 6.71 -3.03
CA VAL A 99 -6.01 7.31 -2.00
C VAL A 99 -5.37 8.57 -2.58
N ALA A 100 -5.66 9.72 -1.97
CA ALA A 100 -5.19 11.02 -2.44
C ALA A 100 -4.75 11.91 -1.26
N MET A 101 -3.46 11.95 -0.97
CA MET A 101 -2.90 12.72 0.15
C MET A 101 -1.41 12.99 -0.08
N ARG A 102 -0.80 13.87 0.72
CA ARG A 102 0.68 13.99 0.79
C ARG A 102 1.32 12.67 1.24
N ASN A 103 2.66 12.60 1.17
CA ASN A 103 3.45 11.46 1.62
C ASN A 103 3.46 11.32 3.16
N TYR A 104 2.30 11.03 3.74
CA TYR A 104 2.12 10.70 5.16
C TYR A 104 2.25 9.19 5.38
N PRO A 105 2.57 8.75 6.62
CA PRO A 105 2.48 7.34 7.02
C PRO A 105 1.15 6.68 6.65
N GLU A 106 0.04 7.42 6.78
CA GLU A 106 -1.33 6.98 6.47
C GLU A 106 -1.50 6.52 5.03
N TRP A 107 -0.69 7.00 4.09
CA TRP A 107 -0.74 6.50 2.71
C TRP A 107 -0.31 5.02 2.65
N CYS A 108 0.82 4.68 3.29
CA CYS A 108 1.31 3.31 3.38
C CYS A 108 0.35 2.41 4.15
N LEU A 109 -0.21 2.91 5.25
CA LEU A 109 -1.21 2.19 6.06
C LEU A 109 -2.49 1.93 5.26
N SER A 110 -2.97 2.93 4.52
CA SER A 110 -4.15 2.82 3.65
C SER A 110 -3.93 1.80 2.56
N PHE A 111 -2.79 1.86 1.88
CA PHE A 111 -2.44 0.92 0.83
C PHE A 111 -2.44 -0.53 1.34
N ALA A 112 -1.77 -0.79 2.47
CA ALA A 112 -1.74 -2.13 3.07
C ALA A 112 -3.13 -2.60 3.54
N ALA A 113 -3.95 -1.71 4.11
CA ALA A 113 -5.31 -2.04 4.57
C ALA A 113 -6.27 -2.34 3.42
N ILE A 114 -6.16 -1.63 2.30
CA ILE A 114 -6.97 -1.88 1.09
C ILE A 114 -6.64 -3.26 0.53
N LEU A 115 -5.35 -3.60 0.44
CA LEU A 115 -4.91 -4.90 -0.06
C LEU A 115 -5.32 -6.06 0.85
N SER A 116 -5.28 -5.86 2.17
CA SER A 116 -5.61 -6.92 3.14
C SER A 116 -7.08 -7.35 3.07
N VAL A 117 -7.99 -6.45 2.70
CA VAL A 117 -9.41 -6.77 2.43
C VAL A 117 -9.67 -7.25 0.99
N GLY A 118 -8.61 -7.41 0.19
CA GLY A 118 -8.70 -7.79 -1.23
C GLY A 118 -9.20 -6.66 -2.14
N GLY A 119 -9.22 -5.42 -1.64
CA GLY A 119 -9.52 -4.23 -2.43
C GLY A 119 -8.36 -3.85 -3.36
N ILE A 120 -8.65 -2.94 -4.27
CA ILE A 120 -7.70 -2.40 -5.25
C ILE A 120 -7.43 -0.95 -4.86
N SER A 121 -6.18 -0.62 -4.56
CA SER A 121 -5.79 0.77 -4.32
C SER A 121 -5.69 1.52 -5.64
N VAL A 122 -6.40 2.64 -5.73
CA VAL A 122 -6.26 3.62 -6.82
C VAL A 122 -5.46 4.79 -6.26
N SER A 123 -4.14 4.75 -6.44
CA SER A 123 -3.23 5.76 -5.90
C SER A 123 -3.19 7.00 -6.79
N MET A 124 -3.64 8.13 -6.24
CA MET A 124 -3.71 9.41 -6.94
C MET A 124 -2.54 10.30 -6.53
N ASN A 125 -2.01 11.06 -7.48
CA ASN A 125 -0.91 11.98 -7.21
C ASN A 125 -1.41 13.18 -6.38
N SER A 126 -0.71 13.54 -5.30
CA SER A 126 -1.06 14.68 -4.46
C SER A 126 -1.00 16.04 -5.17
N TRP A 127 -0.25 16.11 -6.27
CA TRP A 127 -0.08 17.33 -7.08
C TRP A 127 -1.15 17.49 -8.15
N TRP A 128 -2.06 16.53 -8.30
CA TRP A 128 -3.14 16.62 -9.27
C TRP A 128 -4.09 17.78 -8.96
N LYS A 129 -4.42 18.51 -10.01
CA LYS A 129 -5.45 19.55 -9.99
C LYS A 129 -6.83 18.93 -10.10
N GLN A 130 -7.85 19.77 -9.93
CA GLN A 130 -9.24 19.35 -9.92
C GLN A 130 -9.62 18.52 -11.15
N GLU A 131 -9.27 18.96 -12.36
CA GLU A 131 -9.63 18.26 -13.60
C GLU A 131 -9.05 16.82 -13.67
N GLU A 132 -7.80 16.64 -13.24
CA GLU A 132 -7.12 15.34 -13.23
C GLU A 132 -7.74 14.41 -12.18
N MET A 133 -8.06 14.94 -11.00
CA MET A 133 -8.72 14.19 -9.93
C MET A 133 -10.15 13.81 -10.30
N ASP A 134 -10.91 14.73 -10.91
CA ASP A 134 -12.27 14.50 -11.36
C ASP A 134 -12.32 13.42 -12.45
N TYR A 135 -11.40 13.47 -13.41
CA TYR A 135 -11.27 12.44 -14.43
C TYR A 135 -11.02 11.07 -13.81
N ALA A 136 -10.01 10.96 -12.94
CA ALA A 136 -9.65 9.69 -12.32
C ALA A 136 -10.78 9.12 -11.44
N LEU A 137 -11.48 9.95 -10.65
CA LEU A 137 -12.59 9.48 -9.81
C LEU A 137 -13.78 8.99 -10.63
N ARG A 138 -14.06 9.61 -11.78
CA ARG A 138 -15.12 9.18 -12.70
C ARG A 138 -14.77 7.88 -13.42
N ASP A 139 -13.50 7.68 -13.75
CA ASP A 139 -13.04 6.50 -14.48
C ASP A 139 -12.87 5.27 -13.58
N CYS A 140 -12.32 5.44 -12.37
CA CYS A 140 -11.82 4.32 -11.59
C CYS A 140 -12.89 3.50 -10.86
N GLY A 141 -14.12 4.00 -10.72
CA GLY A 141 -15.20 3.31 -10.00
C GLY A 141 -14.89 3.08 -8.51
N ALA A 142 -14.21 4.03 -7.87
CA ALA A 142 -13.88 3.96 -6.45
C ALA A 142 -15.15 4.00 -5.58
N LYS A 143 -15.18 3.16 -4.55
CA LYS A 143 -16.26 3.14 -3.55
C LYS A 143 -15.98 4.08 -2.38
N VAL A 144 -14.69 4.28 -2.09
CA VAL A 144 -14.18 5.11 -1.00
C VAL A 144 -13.01 5.92 -1.52
N LEU A 145 -12.92 7.18 -1.11
CA LEU A 145 -11.73 8.02 -1.22
C LEU A 145 -11.14 8.23 0.19
N ILE A 146 -9.88 7.86 0.37
CA ILE A 146 -9.10 8.21 1.55
C ILE A 146 -8.22 9.41 1.21
N CYS A 147 -8.43 10.55 1.85
CA CYS A 147 -7.72 11.77 1.47
C CYS A 147 -7.45 12.73 2.63
N ASP A 148 -6.49 13.63 2.45
CA ASP A 148 -6.32 14.77 3.36
C ASP A 148 -7.26 15.93 3.03
N ASP A 149 -7.29 16.95 3.88
CA ASP A 149 -8.23 18.09 3.76
C ASP A 149 -8.12 18.81 2.40
N GLU A 150 -6.90 19.00 1.89
CA GLU A 150 -6.66 19.69 0.62
C GLU A 150 -7.23 18.90 -0.56
N ARG A 151 -7.00 17.58 -0.60
CA ARG A 151 -7.57 16.71 -1.63
C ARG A 151 -9.08 16.56 -1.46
N TYR A 152 -9.60 16.57 -0.24
CA TYR A 152 -11.04 16.55 0.00
C TYR A 152 -11.74 17.77 -0.61
N VAL A 153 -11.23 18.99 -0.38
CA VAL A 153 -11.79 20.22 -0.96
C VAL A 153 -11.90 20.11 -2.48
N THR A 154 -10.86 19.56 -3.10
CA THR A 154 -10.79 19.41 -4.56
C THR A 154 -11.73 18.30 -5.07
N ALA A 155 -11.84 17.17 -4.36
CA ALA A 155 -12.60 16.00 -4.80
C ALA A 155 -14.08 16.02 -4.39
N LYS A 156 -14.48 16.90 -3.46
CA LYS A 156 -15.79 16.83 -2.77
C LYS A 156 -16.96 16.79 -3.74
N ALA A 157 -17.02 17.72 -4.69
CA ALA A 157 -18.14 17.82 -5.63
C ALA A 157 -18.30 16.55 -6.47
N THR A 158 -17.20 15.97 -6.92
CA THR A 158 -17.19 14.71 -7.69
C THR A 158 -17.55 13.52 -6.81
N CYS A 159 -17.06 13.46 -5.58
CA CYS A 159 -17.43 12.39 -4.63
C CYS A 159 -18.93 12.42 -4.31
N ASP A 160 -19.50 13.59 -4.02
CA ASP A 160 -20.93 13.77 -3.77
C ASP A 160 -21.76 13.32 -4.98
N ALA A 161 -21.36 13.73 -6.19
CA ALA A 161 -22.07 13.40 -7.43
C ALA A 161 -22.04 11.90 -7.77
N LEU A 162 -20.99 11.18 -7.36
CA LEU A 162 -20.80 9.76 -7.64
C LEU A 162 -21.18 8.85 -6.45
N GLY A 163 -21.52 9.42 -5.29
CA GLY A 163 -21.78 8.65 -4.06
C GLY A 163 -20.52 7.99 -3.49
N ILE A 164 -19.34 8.52 -3.77
CA ILE A 164 -18.07 8.03 -3.23
C ILE A 164 -17.98 8.45 -1.76
N LYS A 165 -17.85 7.48 -0.87
CA LYS A 165 -17.67 7.77 0.57
C LYS A 165 -16.27 8.33 0.80
N VAL A 166 -16.14 9.29 1.72
CA VAL A 166 -14.83 9.91 2.02
C VAL A 166 -14.37 9.54 3.43
N LEU A 167 -13.11 9.13 3.56
CA LEU A 167 -12.41 8.97 4.83
C LEU A 167 -11.27 9.99 4.87
N LEU A 168 -11.32 10.91 5.84
CA LEU A 168 -10.31 11.95 5.98
C LEU A 168 -9.13 11.49 6.84
N VAL A 169 -7.91 11.82 6.40
CA VAL A 169 -6.68 11.64 7.19
C VAL A 169 -6.19 12.98 7.72
N ARG A 170 -5.70 12.98 8.96
CA ARG A 170 -5.13 14.17 9.64
C ARG A 170 -6.01 15.41 9.57
N SER A 171 -7.33 15.23 9.52
CA SER A 171 -8.29 16.32 9.38
C SER A 171 -8.66 16.91 10.73
N LYS A 172 -8.87 18.23 10.74
CA LYS A 172 -9.52 18.93 11.86
C LYS A 172 -11.04 18.95 11.73
N GLN A 173 -11.58 18.52 10.59
CA GLN A 173 -13.01 18.49 10.32
C GLN A 173 -13.59 17.18 10.86
N ALA A 174 -14.62 17.28 11.70
CA ALA A 174 -15.39 16.10 12.07
C ALA A 174 -16.14 15.61 10.82
N THR A 175 -15.80 14.43 10.31
CA THR A 175 -16.66 13.76 9.33
C THR A 175 -17.97 13.41 10.04
N GLY A 176 -19.07 14.04 9.64
CA GLY A 176 -20.41 13.67 10.10
C GLY A 176 -20.57 12.16 9.96
N GLY A 177 -20.75 11.49 11.10
CA GLY A 177 -20.63 10.04 11.21
C GLY A 177 -21.49 9.30 10.19
N ILE A 178 -20.92 8.24 9.62
CA ILE A 178 -21.65 7.16 8.94
C ILE A 178 -22.24 6.24 10.00
#